data_AF-A0AAW0IVR0-F1
#
_entry.id   AF-A0AAW0IVR0-F1
#
_cell.length_a   1.000
_cell.length_b   1.000
_cell.length_c   1.000
_cell.angle_alpha   90.00
_cell.angle_beta   90.00
_cell.angle_gamma   90.00
#
_symmetry.space_group_name_H-M   'P 1'
#
loop_
_entity.id
_entity.type
_entity.pdbx_description
1 polymer ?
#
loop_
_entity_poly.entity_id
_entity_poly.type
_entity_poly.pdbx_seq_one_letter_code
_entity_poly.pdbx_strand_id
1 'polypeptide(L)'
;MDLSPFKLDIDELIAEFAEGESTALADMKRVWLSRKFSYIYEASPSSNLAFFMQSLYAHSIGYIVGNASLSRRLGGLYCLYCLYETQPFKPPFRIYLSLGELKKLTNLVVDAKEKGINVVSALVKRMLEKKMFLFGSVEMNEGSVTETVNQLTELQNARIQVAYDKLFANTRMEHFLHMDLIIVSPSKEGSSSEFCNF
;
A
#
# COMPACT_ATOMS: atom_id res chain seq x y z
N MET A 1 16.46 -8.71 13.27
CA MET A 1 17.02 -7.43 13.73
C MET A 1 15.90 -6.67 14.41
N ASP A 2 16.09 -6.28 15.65
CA ASP A 2 15.16 -5.36 16.30
C ASP A 2 15.37 -3.95 15.73
N LEU A 3 14.30 -3.35 15.22
CA LEU A 3 14.30 -2.03 14.59
C LEU A 3 13.81 -0.94 15.55
N SER A 4 13.37 -1.32 16.75
CA SER A 4 12.79 -0.39 17.73
C SER A 4 13.72 0.76 18.11
N PRO A 5 15.04 0.56 18.32
CA PRO A 5 15.95 1.67 18.61
C PRO A 5 16.03 2.69 17.48
N PHE A 6 16.08 2.25 16.22
CA PHE A 6 16.13 3.14 15.05
C PHE A 6 14.84 3.94 14.88
N LYS A 7 13.69 3.33 15.20
CA LYS A 7 12.40 4.02 15.20
C LYS A 7 12.36 5.10 16.28
N LEU A 8 12.85 4.78 17.49
CA LEU A 8 12.97 5.73 18.58
C LEU A 8 13.89 6.91 18.21
N ASP A 9 15.05 6.64 17.61
CA ASP A 9 15.96 7.69 17.15
C ASP A 9 15.27 8.65 16.15
N ILE A 10 14.49 8.10 15.20
CA ILE A 10 13.71 8.92 14.26
C ILE A 10 12.59 9.68 14.99
N ASP A 11 11.91 9.05 15.95
CA ASP A 11 10.85 9.69 16.74
C ASP A 11 11.39 10.89 17.51
N GLU A 12 12.54 10.73 18.18
CA GLU A 12 13.20 11.81 18.92
C GLU A 12 13.72 12.92 17.99
N LEU A 13 14.30 12.56 16.84
CA LEU A 13 14.74 13.54 15.84
C LEU A 13 13.56 14.41 15.37
N ILE A 14 12.42 13.78 15.04
CA ILE A 14 11.21 14.47 14.59
C ILE A 14 10.59 15.26 15.74
N ALA A 15 10.59 14.73 16.96
CA ALA A 15 10.08 15.42 18.13
C ALA A 15 10.86 16.71 18.41
N GLU A 16 12.19 16.65 18.42
CA GLU A 16 13.07 17.82 18.63
C GLU A 16 12.91 18.85 17.49
N PHE A 17 12.82 18.39 16.24
CA PHE A 17 12.51 19.30 15.13
C PHE A 17 11.16 19.99 15.31
N ALA A 18 10.15 19.25 15.79
CA ALA A 18 8.80 19.76 15.95
C ALA A 18 8.61 20.62 17.22
N GLU A 19 9.63 20.75 18.07
CA GLU A 19 9.60 21.67 19.20
C GLU A 19 9.37 23.10 18.71
N GLY A 20 8.41 23.78 19.33
CA GLY A 20 8.01 25.13 18.92
C GLY A 20 7.31 25.21 17.55
N GLU A 21 6.79 24.09 17.03
CA GLU A 21 6.06 24.00 15.75
C GLU A 21 6.90 24.44 14.53
N SER A 22 8.20 24.13 14.52
CA SER A 22 9.05 24.45 13.36
C SER A 22 8.54 23.77 12.08
N THR A 23 8.67 24.47 10.96
CA THR A 23 8.28 23.97 9.63
C THR A 23 9.40 24.10 8.60
N ALA A 24 10.56 24.62 8.99
CA ALA A 24 11.65 24.93 8.07
C ALA A 24 12.60 23.75 7.89
N LEU A 25 12.89 23.38 6.63
CA LEU A 25 13.88 22.34 6.31
C LEU A 25 15.27 22.65 6.89
N ALA A 26 15.64 23.93 7.01
CA ALA A 26 16.90 24.34 7.61
C ALA A 26 17.01 23.95 9.09
N ASP A 27 15.89 24.03 9.84
CA ASP A 27 15.84 23.62 11.23
C ASP A 27 15.99 22.10 11.36
N MET A 28 15.32 21.31 10.51
CA MET A 28 15.53 19.87 10.48
C MET A 28 17.00 19.53 10.19
N LYS A 29 17.63 20.19 9.22
CA LYS A 29 19.05 19.96 8.93
C LYS A 29 19.96 20.33 10.10
N ARG A 30 19.63 21.37 10.86
CA ARG A 30 20.36 21.74 12.08
C ARG A 30 20.24 20.63 13.13
N VAL A 31 19.04 20.13 13.39
CA VAL A 31 18.80 19.03 14.35
C VAL A 31 19.47 17.73 13.89
N TRP A 32 19.42 17.43 12.59
CA TRP A 32 20.11 16.28 11.99
C TRP A 32 21.62 16.32 12.28
N LEU A 33 22.23 17.49 12.09
CA LEU A 33 23.66 17.68 12.32
C LEU A 33 24.02 17.69 13.81
N SER A 34 23.21 18.32 14.67
CA SER A 34 23.47 18.35 16.12
C SER A 34 23.44 16.95 16.72
N ARG A 35 22.50 16.10 16.29
CA ARG A 35 22.41 14.70 16.70
C ARG A 35 23.42 13.77 16.04
N LYS A 36 24.20 14.27 15.07
CA LYS A 36 25.06 13.44 14.20
C LYS A 36 24.25 12.27 13.61
N PHE A 37 23.04 12.55 13.14
CA PHE A 37 22.07 11.49 12.86
C PHE A 37 22.49 10.54 11.72
N SER A 38 23.40 10.96 10.84
CA SER A 38 23.97 10.08 9.80
C SER A 38 24.70 8.85 10.37
N TYR A 39 25.07 8.82 11.65
CA TYR A 39 25.60 7.62 12.30
C TYR A 39 24.57 6.49 12.44
N ILE A 40 23.28 6.74 12.15
CA ILE A 40 22.24 5.71 12.09
C ILE A 40 22.62 4.55 11.14
N TYR A 41 23.42 4.81 10.11
CA TYR A 41 23.89 3.78 9.18
C TYR A 41 25.08 2.97 9.68
N GLU A 42 25.81 3.42 10.70
CA GLU A 42 26.95 2.65 11.24
C GLU A 42 26.46 1.38 11.97
N ALA A 43 25.21 1.38 12.42
CA ALA A 43 24.54 0.22 13.01
C ALA A 43 23.78 -0.64 11.96
N SER A 44 24.04 -0.43 10.65
CA SER A 44 23.44 -1.23 9.58
C SER A 44 23.75 -2.73 9.75
N PRO A 45 22.79 -3.63 9.48
CA PRO A 45 23.09 -5.06 9.48
C PRO A 45 23.99 -5.44 8.30
N SER A 46 24.81 -6.47 8.49
CA SER A 46 25.63 -7.05 7.41
C SER A 46 24.81 -7.80 6.35
N SER A 47 23.59 -8.22 6.69
CA SER A 47 22.64 -8.87 5.79
C SER A 47 21.28 -8.17 5.83
N ASN A 48 20.47 -8.35 4.77
CA ASN A 48 19.13 -7.77 4.69
C ASN A 48 19.09 -6.22 4.77
N LEU A 49 20.11 -5.58 4.20
CA LEU A 49 20.25 -4.12 4.19
C LEU A 49 19.08 -3.39 3.52
N ALA A 50 18.49 -3.98 2.48
CA ALA A 50 17.31 -3.43 1.84
C ALA A 50 16.14 -3.30 2.82
N PHE A 51 15.88 -4.32 3.62
CA PHE A 51 14.83 -4.30 4.64
C PHE A 51 15.12 -3.24 5.71
N PHE A 52 16.38 -3.14 6.15
CA PHE A 52 16.79 -2.08 7.09
C PHE A 52 16.49 -0.69 6.53
N MET A 53 16.97 -0.39 5.31
CA MET A 53 16.77 0.90 4.66
C MET A 53 15.29 1.22 4.45
N GLN A 54 14.52 0.26 3.92
CA GLN A 54 13.07 0.46 3.76
C GLN A 54 12.36 0.64 5.09
N SER A 55 12.85 0.06 6.19
CA SER A 55 12.25 0.25 7.51
C SER A 55 12.44 1.67 8.05
N LEU A 56 13.62 2.28 7.83
CA LEU A 56 13.86 3.69 8.18
C LEU A 56 12.96 4.63 7.38
N TYR A 57 12.84 4.36 6.07
CA TYR A 57 11.97 5.12 5.18
C TYR A 57 10.49 4.96 5.56
N ALA A 58 10.02 3.73 5.77
CA ALA A 58 8.64 3.44 6.13
C ALA A 58 8.24 4.12 7.45
N HIS A 59 9.14 4.13 8.45
CA HIS A 59 8.88 4.82 9.71
C HIS A 59 8.71 6.33 9.52
N SER A 60 9.57 6.95 8.70
CA SER A 60 9.45 8.37 8.34
C SER A 60 8.18 8.67 7.52
N ILE A 61 7.80 7.77 6.62
CA ILE A 61 6.55 7.87 5.84
C ILE A 61 5.33 7.75 6.75
N GLY A 62 5.39 6.95 7.82
CA GLY A 62 4.36 6.86 8.86
C GLY A 62 3.96 8.22 9.42
N TYR A 63 4.94 9.11 9.65
CA TYR A 63 4.68 10.50 10.05
C TYR A 63 4.00 11.33 8.97
N ILE A 64 4.35 11.14 7.69
CA ILE A 64 3.76 11.88 6.56
C ILE A 64 2.28 11.54 6.41
N VAL A 65 1.94 10.25 6.51
CA VAL A 65 0.58 9.74 6.27
C VAL A 65 -0.34 9.79 7.49
N GLY A 66 0.24 9.89 8.68
CA GLY A 66 -0.48 10.00 9.94
C GLY A 66 -1.20 11.34 10.14
N ASN A 67 -1.92 11.44 11.25
CA ASN A 67 -2.74 12.60 11.60
C ASN A 67 -2.04 13.52 12.63
N ALA A 68 -0.70 13.51 12.68
CA ALA A 68 0.07 14.36 13.58
C ALA A 68 -0.02 15.85 13.18
N SER A 69 0.53 16.74 14.02
CA SER A 69 0.63 18.17 13.68
C SER A 69 1.37 18.37 12.35
N LEU A 70 1.10 19.50 11.67
CA LEU A 70 1.76 19.83 10.41
C LEU A 70 3.29 19.81 10.57
N SER A 71 3.80 20.35 11.67
CA SER A 71 5.22 20.31 12.00
C SER A 71 5.76 18.87 12.02
N ARG A 72 5.12 17.94 12.75
CA ARG A 72 5.57 16.53 12.78
C ARG A 72 5.47 15.83 11.42
N ARG A 73 4.41 16.09 10.65
CA ARG A 73 4.25 15.52 9.29
C ARG A 73 5.35 16.03 8.35
N LEU A 74 5.69 17.31 8.43
CA LEU A 74 6.84 17.89 7.72
C LEU A 74 8.17 17.32 8.22
N GLY A 75 8.29 17.08 9.53
CA GLY A 75 9.43 16.38 10.12
C GLY A 75 9.65 15.01 9.50
N GLY A 76 8.58 14.22 9.31
CA GLY A 76 8.62 12.95 8.58
C GLY A 76 9.16 13.09 7.17
N LEU A 77 8.67 14.07 6.40
CA LEU A 77 9.14 14.34 5.03
C LEU A 77 10.61 14.77 4.99
N TYR A 78 11.02 15.67 5.90
CA TYR A 78 12.39 16.17 5.92
C TYR A 78 13.38 15.11 6.42
N CYS A 79 12.97 14.28 7.39
CA CYS A 79 13.72 13.11 7.82
C CYS A 79 13.92 12.13 6.66
N LEU A 80 12.84 11.79 5.94
CA LEU A 80 12.89 10.92 4.75
C LEU A 80 13.86 11.44 3.69
N TYR A 81 13.83 12.75 3.43
CA TYR A 81 14.75 13.40 2.49
C TYR A 81 16.21 13.30 2.95
N CYS A 82 16.49 13.57 4.23
CA CYS A 82 17.84 13.48 4.78
C CYS A 82 18.36 12.04 4.81
N LEU A 83 17.49 11.08 5.14
CA LEU A 83 17.81 9.65 5.10
C LEU A 83 18.21 9.20 3.70
N TYR A 84 17.58 9.74 2.65
CA TYR A 84 17.98 9.39 1.28
C TYR A 84 19.31 10.05 0.87
N GLU A 85 19.49 11.35 1.14
CA GLU A 85 20.66 12.11 0.66
C GLU A 85 21.95 11.76 1.43
N THR A 86 21.86 11.23 2.65
CA THR A 86 23.04 10.93 3.49
C THR A 86 23.39 9.45 3.56
N GLN A 87 22.63 8.57 2.90
CA GLN A 87 22.93 7.14 2.89
C GLN A 87 24.31 6.85 2.27
N PRO A 88 25.11 5.91 2.83
CA PRO A 88 26.45 5.62 2.33
C PRO A 88 26.49 4.71 1.09
N PHE A 89 25.34 4.31 0.56
CA PHE A 89 25.24 3.24 -0.45
C PHE A 89 25.32 3.75 -1.89
N LYS A 90 26.03 2.99 -2.73
CA LYS A 90 26.17 3.22 -4.17
C LYS A 90 25.89 1.92 -4.94
N PRO A 91 24.81 1.83 -5.74
CA PRO A 91 23.78 2.86 -5.95
C PRO A 91 22.92 3.11 -4.69
N PRO A 92 22.27 4.28 -4.57
CA PRO A 92 21.40 4.58 -3.45
C PRO A 92 20.14 3.69 -3.44
N PHE A 93 19.73 3.25 -2.25
CA PHE A 93 18.43 2.63 -2.03
C PHE A 93 17.33 3.67 -2.26
N ARG A 94 16.48 3.38 -3.26
CA ARG A 94 15.27 4.15 -3.53
C ARG A 94 14.24 3.96 -2.43
N ILE A 95 13.45 4.98 -2.20
CA ILE A 95 12.34 4.98 -1.23
C ILE A 95 11.17 4.25 -1.88
N TYR A 96 10.75 3.12 -1.32
CA TYR A 96 9.48 2.53 -1.70
C TYR A 96 8.33 3.42 -1.24
N LEU A 97 7.40 3.73 -2.13
CA LEU A 97 6.22 4.53 -1.81
C LEU A 97 5.00 3.96 -2.53
N SER A 98 3.98 3.59 -1.77
CA SER A 98 2.71 3.14 -2.33
C SER A 98 1.90 4.29 -2.94
N LEU A 99 0.96 3.96 -3.82
CA LEU A 99 0.05 4.97 -4.38
C LEU A 99 -0.80 5.69 -3.31
N GLY A 100 -1.21 4.96 -2.27
CA GLY A 100 -1.95 5.53 -1.13
C GLY A 100 -1.11 6.53 -0.34
N GLU A 101 0.15 6.20 -0.06
CA GLU A 101 1.08 7.11 0.61
C GLU A 101 1.43 8.32 -0.27
N LEU A 102 1.54 8.13 -1.59
CA LEU A 102 1.75 9.23 -2.54
C LEU A 102 0.59 10.25 -2.51
N LYS A 103 -0.66 9.77 -2.41
CA LYS A 103 -1.83 10.65 -2.24
C LYS A 103 -1.72 11.45 -0.94
N LYS A 104 -1.32 10.80 0.16
CA LYS A 104 -1.13 11.46 1.47
C LYS A 104 0.02 12.48 1.45
N LEU A 105 1.12 12.17 0.78
CA LEU A 105 2.22 13.11 0.54
C LEU A 105 1.74 14.32 -0.26
N THR A 106 0.90 14.10 -1.28
CA THR A 106 0.32 15.20 -2.07
C THR A 106 -0.55 16.11 -1.20
N ASN A 107 -1.36 15.54 -0.31
CA ASN A 107 -2.14 16.33 0.65
C ASN A 107 -1.24 17.16 1.58
N LEU A 108 -0.14 16.59 2.09
CA LEU A 108 0.82 17.34 2.89
C LEU A 108 1.42 18.54 2.12
N VAL A 109 1.71 18.38 0.83
CA VAL A 109 2.19 19.47 -0.01
C VAL A 109 1.14 20.57 -0.16
N VAL A 110 -0.14 20.21 -0.30
CA VAL A 110 -1.25 21.17 -0.35
C VAL A 110 -1.38 21.90 0.99
N ASP A 111 -1.42 21.18 2.11
CA ASP A 111 -1.49 21.75 3.46
C ASP A 111 -0.34 22.74 3.71
N ALA A 112 0.89 22.38 3.33
CA ALA A 112 2.06 23.23 3.46
C ALA A 112 1.94 24.51 2.61
N LYS A 113 1.43 24.40 1.38
CA LYS A 113 1.22 25.54 0.49
C LYS A 113 0.16 26.49 1.04
N GLU A 114 -0.93 25.99 1.60
CA GLU A 114 -1.97 26.80 2.25
C GLU A 114 -1.42 27.58 3.46
N LYS A 115 -0.40 27.04 4.13
CA LYS A 115 0.33 27.71 5.22
C LYS A 115 1.51 28.57 4.74
N GLY A 116 1.71 28.74 3.43
CA GLY A 116 2.78 29.57 2.87
C GLY A 116 4.18 28.93 2.86
N ILE A 117 4.29 27.62 3.12
CA ILE A 117 5.55 26.88 3.25
C ILE A 117 5.96 26.32 1.87
N ASN A 118 6.36 27.22 0.96
CA ASN A 118 6.64 26.88 -0.44
C ASN A 118 7.83 25.93 -0.65
N VAL A 119 8.74 25.82 0.32
CA VAL A 119 9.92 24.95 0.25
C VAL A 119 9.54 23.47 0.09
N VAL A 120 8.38 23.07 0.62
CA VAL A 120 7.89 21.69 0.59
C VAL A 120 7.59 21.24 -0.83
N SER A 121 6.91 22.06 -1.63
CA SER A 121 6.62 21.75 -3.04
C SER A 121 7.90 21.63 -3.86
N ALA A 122 8.86 22.54 -3.65
CA ALA A 122 10.15 22.50 -4.33
C ALA A 122 10.96 21.27 -3.95
N LEU A 123 10.92 20.88 -2.66
CA LEU A 123 11.59 19.68 -2.16
C LEU A 123 11.03 18.41 -2.80
N VAL A 124 9.71 18.20 -2.76
CA VAL A 124 9.08 17.01 -3.33
C VAL A 124 9.33 16.92 -4.83
N LYS A 125 9.24 18.05 -5.55
CA LYS A 125 9.60 18.11 -6.98
C LYS A 125 11.04 17.64 -7.21
N ARG A 126 12.00 18.13 -6.42
CA ARG A 126 13.41 17.69 -6.50
C ARG A 126 13.59 16.20 -6.21
N MET A 127 12.86 15.65 -5.24
CA MET A 127 12.92 14.21 -4.93
C MET A 127 12.43 13.35 -6.10
N LEU A 128 11.39 13.81 -6.81
CA LEU A 128 10.87 13.16 -8.02
C LEU A 128 11.87 13.25 -9.18
N GLU A 129 12.43 14.43 -9.45
CA GLU A 129 13.42 14.66 -10.51
C GLU A 129 14.69 13.82 -10.31
N LYS A 130 15.13 13.65 -9.06
CA LYS A 130 16.25 12.79 -8.67
C LYS A 130 15.91 11.29 -8.70
N LYS A 131 14.69 10.90 -9.06
CA LYS A 131 14.21 9.50 -9.09
C LYS A 131 14.45 8.79 -7.76
N MET A 132 14.22 9.50 -6.64
CA MET A 132 14.41 8.96 -5.29
C MET A 132 13.41 7.85 -4.97
N PHE A 133 12.23 7.89 -5.58
CA PHE A 133 11.13 6.98 -5.29
C PHE A 133 11.10 5.76 -6.22
N LEU A 134 10.67 4.63 -5.66
CA LEU A 134 10.19 3.45 -6.35
C LEU A 134 8.70 3.31 -6.02
N PHE A 135 7.84 3.54 -7.00
CA PHE A 135 6.39 3.44 -6.80
C PHE A 135 5.93 1.99 -6.88
N GLY A 136 5.06 1.59 -5.95
CA GLY A 136 4.47 0.25 -5.94
C GLY A 136 2.99 0.23 -5.57
N SER A 137 2.33 -0.87 -5.88
CA SER A 137 0.93 -1.15 -5.54
C SER A 137 0.89 -2.20 -4.43
N VAL A 138 1.38 -1.86 -3.24
CA VAL A 138 1.07 -2.65 -2.04
C VAL A 138 0.23 -1.74 -1.16
N GLU A 139 -1.09 -1.90 -1.25
CA GLU A 139 -2.01 -1.36 -0.27
C GLU A 139 -1.95 -2.31 0.95
N MET A 140 -1.26 -1.93 2.01
CA MET A 140 -1.23 -2.72 3.26
C MET A 140 -2.49 -2.53 4.10
N ASN A 141 -3.65 -2.31 3.47
CA ASN A 141 -4.92 -2.28 4.16
C ASN A 141 -5.63 -3.61 3.88
N GLU A 142 -5.66 -4.52 4.85
CA GLU A 142 -6.37 -5.81 4.74
C GLU A 142 -7.84 -5.63 4.31
N GLY A 143 -8.43 -4.47 4.62
CA GLY A 143 -9.76 -4.07 4.15
C GLY A 143 -9.85 -3.82 2.64
N SER A 144 -8.84 -3.21 2.01
CA SER A 144 -8.92 -2.83 0.59
C SER A 144 -8.71 -4.01 -0.36
N VAL A 145 -7.91 -5.01 0.05
CA VAL A 145 -7.71 -6.25 -0.72
C VAL A 145 -9.03 -7.03 -0.85
N THR A 146 -9.77 -7.16 0.24
CA THR A 146 -11.07 -7.86 0.23
C THR A 146 -12.09 -7.09 -0.62
N GLU A 147 -12.12 -5.75 -0.50
CA GLU A 147 -13.03 -4.90 -1.27
C GLU A 147 -12.70 -4.92 -2.78
N THR A 148 -11.43 -4.85 -3.16
CA THR A 148 -11.02 -4.96 -4.57
C THR A 148 -11.26 -6.34 -5.15
N VAL A 149 -11.06 -7.42 -4.38
CA VAL A 149 -11.41 -8.79 -4.80
C VAL A 149 -12.92 -8.93 -5.00
N ASN A 150 -13.74 -8.38 -4.11
CA ASN A 150 -15.19 -8.40 -4.24
C ASN A 150 -15.65 -7.66 -5.50
N GLN A 151 -15.15 -6.44 -5.73
CA GLN A 151 -15.47 -5.66 -6.93
C GLN A 151 -15.06 -6.38 -8.22
N LEU A 152 -13.89 -7.01 -8.24
CA LEU A 152 -13.43 -7.78 -9.40
C LEU A 152 -14.30 -9.02 -9.64
N THR A 153 -14.74 -9.68 -8.58
CA THR A 153 -15.63 -10.84 -8.62
C THR A 153 -17.01 -10.45 -9.15
N GLU A 154 -17.59 -9.35 -8.68
CA GLU A 154 -18.87 -8.82 -9.19
C GLU A 154 -18.80 -8.49 -10.68
N LEU A 155 -17.68 -7.89 -11.11
CA LEU A 155 -17.47 -7.53 -12.51
C LEU A 155 -17.34 -8.78 -13.40
N GLN A 156 -16.66 -9.82 -12.94
CA GLN A 156 -16.63 -11.12 -13.63
C GLN A 156 -18.01 -11.77 -13.69
N ASN A 157 -18.75 -11.77 -12.58
CA ASN A 157 -20.12 -12.32 -12.53
C ASN A 157 -21.05 -11.58 -13.50
N ALA A 158 -20.99 -10.25 -13.56
CA ALA A 158 -21.78 -9.47 -14.51
C ALA A 158 -21.43 -9.81 -15.97
N ARG A 159 -20.15 -10.00 -16.28
CA ARG A 159 -19.72 -10.42 -17.63
C ARG A 159 -20.19 -11.83 -17.97
N ILE A 160 -20.14 -12.75 -17.02
CA ILE A 160 -20.64 -14.12 -17.18
C ILE A 160 -22.15 -14.09 -17.43
N GLN A 161 -22.91 -13.30 -16.67
CA GLN A 161 -24.36 -13.15 -16.89
C GLN A 161 -24.68 -12.59 -18.28
N VAL A 162 -23.99 -11.53 -18.70
CA VAL A 162 -24.17 -10.98 -20.05
C VAL A 162 -23.79 -12.00 -21.14
N ALA A 163 -22.77 -12.84 -20.91
CA ALA A 163 -22.41 -13.91 -21.83
C ALA A 163 -23.47 -15.02 -21.86
N TYR A 164 -24.03 -15.38 -20.71
CA TYR A 164 -25.18 -16.29 -20.57
C TYR A 164 -26.37 -15.75 -21.36
N ASP A 165 -26.80 -14.52 -21.07
CA ASP A 165 -27.93 -13.88 -21.75
C ASP A 165 -27.74 -13.85 -23.26
N LYS A 166 -26.53 -13.53 -23.73
CA LYS A 166 -26.21 -13.54 -25.17
C LYS A 166 -26.20 -14.94 -25.79
N LEU A 167 -25.75 -15.96 -25.05
CA LEU A 167 -25.74 -17.35 -25.51
C LEU A 167 -27.17 -17.88 -25.68
N PHE A 168 -28.08 -17.52 -24.78
CA PHE A 168 -29.48 -17.95 -24.80
C PHE A 168 -30.38 -17.06 -25.65
N ALA A 169 -30.02 -15.79 -25.88
CA ALA A 169 -30.81 -14.87 -26.70
C ALA A 169 -30.90 -15.23 -28.19
N ASN A 170 -30.07 -16.17 -28.71
CA ASN A 170 -29.99 -16.37 -30.16
C ASN A 170 -30.02 -17.81 -30.68
N THR A 171 -30.58 -18.79 -29.95
CA THR A 171 -30.85 -20.08 -30.59
C THR A 171 -31.89 -20.91 -29.84
N ARG A 172 -32.47 -21.87 -30.56
CA ARG A 172 -33.39 -22.95 -30.14
C ARG A 172 -32.88 -23.84 -28.96
N MET A 173 -31.85 -23.41 -28.22
CA MET A 173 -31.19 -24.14 -27.12
C MET A 173 -32.00 -24.17 -25.81
N GLU A 174 -32.87 -23.19 -25.54
CA GLU A 174 -33.82 -23.30 -24.41
C GLU A 174 -34.71 -24.53 -24.54
N HIS A 175 -35.06 -24.90 -25.78
CA HIS A 175 -35.91 -26.05 -26.07
C HIS A 175 -35.18 -27.40 -25.89
N PHE A 176 -33.84 -27.43 -25.91
CA PHE A 176 -33.04 -28.63 -25.69
C PHE A 176 -32.71 -28.84 -24.21
N LEU A 177 -32.44 -27.78 -23.45
CA LEU A 177 -32.23 -27.89 -22.00
C LEU A 177 -33.48 -28.37 -21.25
N HIS A 178 -34.68 -28.11 -21.79
CA HIS A 178 -35.95 -28.53 -21.19
C HIS A 178 -36.42 -29.94 -21.65
N MET A 179 -35.79 -30.53 -22.67
CA MET A 179 -36.16 -31.85 -23.22
C MET A 179 -35.34 -33.02 -22.65
N ASP A 180 -34.14 -32.77 -22.11
CA ASP A 180 -33.29 -33.84 -21.53
C ASP A 180 -33.60 -34.16 -20.05
N LEU A 181 -34.56 -33.45 -19.43
CA LEU A 181 -35.06 -33.77 -18.07
C LEU A 181 -36.41 -34.50 -18.07
N ILE A 182 -36.95 -34.87 -19.23
CA ILE A 182 -38.14 -35.73 -19.32
C ILE A 182 -37.72 -37.04 -19.99
N ILE A 183 -38.02 -38.15 -19.30
CA ILE A 183 -37.75 -39.59 -19.56
C ILE A 183 -36.73 -40.11 -18.52
N VAL A 184 -37.09 -40.77 -17.41
CA VAL A 184 -38.22 -41.68 -17.13
C VAL A 184 -38.66 -41.55 -15.66
N SER A 185 -39.93 -41.21 -15.43
CA SER A 185 -40.65 -41.64 -14.24
C SER A 185 -41.25 -43.03 -14.50
N PRO A 186 -40.89 -44.11 -13.77
CA PRO A 186 -41.56 -45.38 -13.94
C PRO A 186 -42.81 -45.40 -13.06
N SER A 187 -43.99 -45.16 -13.65
CA SER A 187 -45.26 -45.46 -13.00
C SER A 187 -45.81 -46.81 -13.49
N LYS A 188 -45.50 -47.81 -12.67
CA LYS A 188 -46.33 -48.93 -12.22
C LYS A 188 -46.75 -50.08 -13.18
N GLU A 189 -46.82 -51.23 -12.49
CA GLU A 189 -47.49 -52.51 -12.79
C GLU A 189 -46.68 -53.50 -13.63
N GLY A 190 -46.35 -54.70 -13.17
CA GLY A 190 -46.59 -55.38 -11.89
C GLY A 190 -46.22 -56.84 -12.06
N SER A 191 -45.69 -57.48 -11.01
CA SER A 191 -45.84 -58.92 -10.78
C SER A 191 -45.32 -59.25 -9.39
N SER A 192 -46.21 -59.82 -8.58
CA SER A 192 -45.92 -60.54 -7.36
C SER A 192 -44.97 -61.72 -7.60
N SER A 193 -44.49 -62.27 -6.47
CA SER A 193 -43.94 -63.63 -6.27
C SER A 193 -42.55 -63.85 -6.88
N GLU A 194 -41.61 -64.54 -6.26
CA GLU A 194 -41.59 -65.33 -5.03
C GLU A 194 -40.12 -65.61 -4.67
N PHE A 195 -39.93 -66.00 -3.41
CA PHE A 195 -38.70 -66.54 -2.82
C PHE A 195 -38.08 -67.69 -3.63
N CYS A 196 -36.74 -67.82 -3.62
CA CYS A 196 -36.06 -68.93 -2.93
C CYS A 196 -34.52 -68.89 -3.06
N ASN A 197 -33.90 -69.43 -2.01
CA ASN A 197 -32.49 -69.67 -1.76
C ASN A 197 -31.71 -70.33 -2.91
N PHE A 198 -30.43 -69.96 -3.05
CA PHE A 198 -29.27 -70.84 -2.79
C PHE A 198 -28.02 -70.00 -2.54
#